data_AF-A0A536AUI3-F1
#
_entry.id   AF-A0A536AUI3-F1
#
_cell.length_a   1.000
_cell.length_b   1.000
_cell.length_c   1.000
_cell.angle_alpha   90.00
_cell.angle_beta   90.00
_cell.angle_gamma   90.00
#
_symmetry.space_group_name_H-M   'P 1'
#
loop_
_entity.id
_entity.type
_entity.pdbx_description
1 polymer ?
#
loop_
_entity_poly.entity_id
_entity_poly.type
_entity_poly.pdbx_seq_one_letter_code
_entity_poly.pdbx_strand_id
1 'polypeptide(L)'
;MPIAVDCRPTIARMVPPQRVMDAIFVGMSPRPAATPSREAWAAGANWIGNDALWVSLPNDGVFERKYSKLWAMALRSGPITITGRRLEDGAAPSRVGAMNSDNFGSSIEFARAGCWEVTYDFAGEPLRFTLRVVDT
;
A
#
# COMPACT_ATOMS: atom_id res chain seq x y z
N MET A 1 -27.20 -7.61 -13.79
CA MET A 1 -26.06 -7.35 -14.69
C MET A 1 -24.87 -7.00 -13.82
N PRO A 2 -23.71 -7.66 -13.97
CA PRO A 2 -22.50 -7.17 -13.30
C PRO A 2 -22.18 -5.79 -13.88
N ILE A 3 -21.99 -4.80 -13.01
CA ILE A 3 -21.51 -3.50 -13.41
C ILE A 3 -20.08 -3.73 -13.90
N ALA A 4 -19.80 -3.40 -15.17
CA ALA A 4 -18.44 -3.41 -15.67
C ALA A 4 -17.68 -2.28 -14.96
N VAL A 5 -17.05 -2.61 -13.84
CA VAL A 5 -16.17 -1.67 -13.14
C VAL A 5 -14.81 -1.73 -13.82
N ASP A 6 -14.47 -0.63 -14.49
CA ASP A 6 -13.12 -0.40 -15.00
C ASP A 6 -12.16 -0.38 -13.80
N CYS A 7 -11.38 -1.46 -13.64
CA CYS A 7 -10.42 -1.53 -12.55
C CYS A 7 -9.22 -0.67 -12.91
N ARG A 8 -9.11 0.50 -12.25
CA ARG A 8 -7.96 1.40 -12.38
C ARG A 8 -7.12 1.32 -11.11
N PRO A 9 -6.07 0.49 -11.08
CA PRO A 9 -5.14 0.48 -9.97
C PRO A 9 -4.50 1.85 -9.77
N THR A 10 -4.19 2.18 -8.52
CA THR A 10 -3.53 3.45 -8.22
C THR A 10 -2.07 3.39 -8.61
N ILE A 11 -1.68 4.23 -9.57
CA ILE A 11 -0.30 4.51 -9.94
C ILE A 11 0.00 5.96 -9.54
N ALA A 12 0.49 6.18 -8.31
CA ALA A 12 0.63 7.51 -7.74
C ALA A 12 2.02 8.12 -7.96
N ARG A 13 3.10 7.30 -7.88
CA ARG A 13 4.50 7.74 -8.09
C ARG A 13 4.90 8.96 -7.23
N MET A 14 4.39 9.04 -6.00
CA MET A 14 4.75 10.12 -5.08
C MET A 14 6.21 9.98 -4.62
N VAL A 15 6.83 11.07 -4.17
CA VAL A 15 8.21 11.05 -3.65
C VAL A 15 8.19 10.98 -2.12
N PRO A 16 8.55 9.85 -1.48
CA PRO A 16 8.49 9.71 -0.04
C PRO A 16 9.47 10.61 0.71
N PRO A 17 9.16 11.05 1.95
CA PRO A 17 10.10 11.81 2.79
C PRO A 17 11.38 10.98 3.06
N GLN A 18 12.50 11.67 3.32
CA GLN A 18 13.81 11.03 3.51
C GLN A 18 13.76 9.89 4.56
N ARG A 19 13.04 10.10 5.66
CA ARG A 19 12.86 9.09 6.72
C ARG A 19 12.26 7.75 6.23
N VAL A 20 11.39 7.77 5.22
CA VAL A 20 10.80 6.56 4.62
C VAL A 20 11.85 5.80 3.81
N MET A 21 12.66 6.54 3.05
CA MET A 21 13.77 6.01 2.27
C MET A 21 14.86 5.41 3.18
N ASP A 22 15.23 6.11 4.25
CA ASP A 22 16.22 5.66 5.23
C ASP A 22 15.79 4.34 5.90
N ALA A 23 14.52 4.25 6.30
CA ALA A 23 13.97 3.05 6.92
C ALA A 23 14.10 1.79 6.03
N ILE A 24 13.89 1.95 4.71
CA ILE A 24 14.02 0.84 3.76
C ILE A 24 15.47 0.42 3.62
N PHE A 25 16.40 1.36 3.47
CA PHE A 25 17.80 1.02 3.33
C PHE A 25 18.41 0.43 4.59
N VAL A 26 17.93 0.80 5.77
CA VAL A 26 18.33 0.15 7.02
C VAL A 26 17.95 -1.33 7.01
N GLY A 27 16.77 -1.68 6.45
CA GLY A 27 16.29 -3.06 6.35
C GLY A 27 16.83 -3.87 5.17
N MET A 28 17.46 -3.23 4.17
CA MET A 28 18.04 -3.92 3.02
C MET A 28 19.36 -4.62 3.36
N SER A 29 19.52 -5.86 2.89
CA SER A 29 20.77 -6.61 2.95
C SER A 29 21.05 -7.30 1.60
N PRO A 30 22.21 -7.01 0.94
CA PRO A 30 23.20 -6.02 1.35
C PRO A 30 22.67 -4.59 1.22
N ARG A 31 23.22 -3.68 2.02
CA ARG A 31 22.95 -2.25 1.85
C ARG A 31 23.54 -1.78 0.51
N PRO A 32 22.85 -0.89 -0.23
CA PRO A 32 23.40 -0.34 -1.46
C PRO A 32 24.66 0.49 -1.18
N ALA A 33 25.64 0.40 -2.08
CA ALA A 33 26.93 1.10 -1.96
C ALA A 33 26.79 2.63 -2.09
N ALA A 34 25.77 3.10 -2.80
CA ALA A 34 25.38 4.50 -2.88
C ALA A 34 23.87 4.61 -2.63
N THR A 35 23.48 5.53 -1.75
CA THR A 35 22.07 5.85 -1.54
C THR A 35 21.60 6.76 -2.69
N PRO A 36 20.63 6.36 -3.52
CA PRO A 36 20.11 7.21 -4.59
C PRO A 36 19.50 8.50 -4.03
N SER A 37 19.23 9.50 -4.88
CA SER A 37 18.36 10.62 -4.46
C SER A 37 16.93 10.13 -4.24
N ARG A 38 16.14 10.84 -3.43
CA ARG A 38 14.74 10.48 -3.19
C ARG A 38 13.96 10.40 -4.50
N GLU A 39 14.22 11.31 -5.42
CA GLU A 39 13.56 11.39 -6.72
C GLU A 39 13.92 10.18 -7.59
N ALA A 40 15.20 9.82 -7.65
CA ALA A 40 15.67 8.65 -8.40
C ALA A 40 15.12 7.34 -7.82
N TRP A 41 15.02 7.25 -6.50
CA TRP A 41 14.45 6.09 -5.82
C TRP A 41 12.93 6.00 -6.00
N ALA A 42 12.21 7.12 -5.86
CA ALA A 42 10.78 7.19 -6.09
C ALA A 42 10.39 6.84 -7.54
N ALA A 43 11.24 7.17 -8.52
CA ALA A 43 11.01 6.81 -9.91
C ALA A 43 10.95 5.29 -10.15
N GLY A 44 11.63 4.48 -9.33
CA GLY A 44 11.65 3.02 -9.46
C GLY A 44 10.46 2.28 -8.83
N ALA A 45 9.59 2.98 -8.11
CA ALA A 45 8.55 2.37 -7.28
C ALA A 45 7.23 3.15 -7.34
N ASN A 46 6.13 2.52 -6.97
CA ASN A 46 4.81 3.14 -6.94
C ASN A 46 4.44 3.50 -5.50
N TRP A 47 4.92 4.66 -5.06
CA TRP A 47 4.68 5.16 -3.72
C TRP A 47 3.39 5.99 -3.65
N ILE A 48 2.67 5.82 -2.55
CA ILE A 48 1.56 6.69 -2.14
C ILE A 48 1.70 6.97 -0.64
N GLY A 49 1.35 8.18 -0.21
CA GLY A 49 1.37 8.50 1.21
C GLY A 49 0.81 9.87 1.54
N ASN A 50 0.75 10.13 2.84
CA ASN A 50 0.35 11.40 3.45
C ASN A 50 1.25 11.68 4.68
N ASP A 51 0.86 12.61 5.54
CA ASP A 51 1.63 12.99 6.73
C ASP A 51 1.62 11.92 7.84
N ALA A 52 0.72 10.94 7.77
CA ALA A 52 0.56 9.89 8.77
C ALA A 52 1.18 8.55 8.33
N LEU A 53 1.16 8.23 7.03
CA LEU A 53 1.50 6.90 6.52
C LEU A 53 2.02 6.97 5.08
N TRP A 54 2.98 6.10 4.76
CA TRP A 54 3.41 5.81 3.39
C TRP A 54 3.33 4.33 3.08
N VAL A 55 2.94 4.00 1.85
CA VAL A 55 2.75 2.63 1.35
C VAL A 55 3.44 2.47 0.00
N SER A 56 4.13 1.34 -0.18
CA SER A 56 4.64 0.90 -1.48
C SER A 56 3.60 0.01 -2.14
N LEU A 57 3.13 0.40 -3.31
CA LEU A 57 2.20 -0.37 -4.13
C LEU A 57 2.96 -1.15 -5.22
N PRO A 58 2.38 -2.23 -5.76
CA PRO A 58 2.89 -2.85 -6.98
C PRO A 58 3.03 -1.82 -8.11
N ASN A 59 4.11 -1.96 -8.89
CA ASN A 59 4.47 -0.99 -9.93
C ASN A 59 3.48 -0.93 -11.09
N ASP A 60 2.80 -2.04 -11.38
CA ASP A 60 1.72 -2.20 -12.35
C ASP A 60 0.33 -2.16 -11.69
N GLY A 61 0.29 -2.01 -10.36
CA GLY A 61 -0.94 -2.02 -9.57
C GLY A 61 -1.59 -3.40 -9.41
N VAL A 62 -0.90 -4.48 -9.80
CA VAL A 62 -1.37 -5.85 -9.66
C VAL A 62 -0.82 -6.46 -8.37
N PHE A 63 -1.72 -6.87 -7.49
CA PHE A 63 -1.40 -7.55 -6.25
C PHE A 63 -1.74 -9.04 -6.38
N GLU A 64 -0.73 -9.90 -6.34
CA GLU A 64 -0.95 -11.35 -6.29
C GLU A 64 -1.39 -11.75 -4.88
N ARG A 65 -2.54 -12.42 -4.80
CA ARG A 65 -3.20 -12.74 -3.52
C ARG A 65 -2.42 -13.75 -2.67
N LYS A 66 -1.43 -14.45 -3.26
CA LYS A 66 -0.47 -15.27 -2.50
C LYS A 66 0.45 -14.42 -1.60
N TYR A 67 0.66 -13.15 -1.95
CA TYR A 67 1.35 -12.23 -1.05
C TYR A 67 0.41 -11.79 0.06
N SER A 68 0.94 -11.72 1.27
CA SER A 68 0.19 -11.31 2.46
C SER A 68 0.65 -9.98 3.02
N LYS A 69 1.50 -9.23 2.28
CA LYS A 69 2.12 -8.01 2.77
C LYS A 69 2.19 -6.92 1.73
N LEU A 70 1.96 -5.69 2.17
CA LEU A 70 2.40 -4.47 1.49
C LEU A 70 3.44 -3.80 2.37
N TRP A 71 4.46 -3.19 1.75
CA TRP A 71 5.35 -2.35 2.53
C TRP A 71 4.61 -1.08 2.93
N ALA A 72 4.65 -0.75 4.21
CA ALA A 72 4.02 0.43 4.77
C ALA A 72 4.84 0.95 5.96
N MET A 73 4.85 2.25 6.17
CA MET A 73 5.52 2.87 7.31
C MET A 73 4.66 4.00 7.86
N ALA A 74 4.27 3.82 9.13
CA ALA A 74 3.62 4.88 9.88
C ALA A 74 4.65 5.96 10.23
N LEU A 75 4.23 7.20 10.09
CA LEU A 75 5.02 8.39 10.43
C LEU A 75 4.51 9.08 11.70
N ARG A 76 3.43 8.54 12.27
CA ARG A 76 2.81 8.94 13.53
C ARG A 76 2.49 7.69 14.35
N SER A 77 2.27 7.86 15.64
CA SER A 77 1.70 6.83 16.50
C SER A 77 0.19 6.95 16.52
N GLY A 78 -0.52 5.83 16.65
CA GLY A 78 -1.98 5.84 16.74
C GLY A 78 -2.61 4.53 16.28
N PRO A 79 -3.95 4.44 16.40
CA PRO A 79 -4.68 3.29 15.87
C PRO A 79 -4.61 3.27 14.35
N ILE A 80 -4.54 2.07 13.79
CA ILE A 80 -4.64 1.84 12.35
C ILE A 80 -5.76 0.85 12.04
N THR A 81 -6.59 1.20 11.08
CA THR A 81 -7.59 0.29 10.50
C THR A 81 -7.34 0.15 9.01
N ILE A 82 -7.31 -1.09 8.53
CA ILE A 82 -7.14 -1.40 7.11
C ILE A 82 -8.42 -2.09 6.63
N THR A 83 -9.20 -1.38 5.81
CA THR A 83 -10.42 -1.91 5.20
C THR A 83 -10.30 -2.00 3.69
N GLY A 84 -11.05 -2.92 3.11
CA GLY A 84 -11.13 -3.12 1.67
C GLY A 84 -12.58 -3.25 1.24
N ARG A 85 -12.89 -2.64 0.10
CA ARG A 85 -14.17 -2.77 -0.60
C ARG A 85 -13.90 -3.28 -2.00
N ARG A 86 -14.53 -4.40 -2.36
CA ARG A 86 -14.51 -4.90 -3.73
C ARG A 86 -15.46 -4.05 -4.57
N LEU A 87 -14.94 -3.44 -5.62
CA LEU A 87 -15.69 -2.47 -6.41
C LEU A 87 -16.72 -3.14 -7.33
N GLU A 88 -16.43 -4.36 -7.78
CA GLU A 88 -17.24 -5.10 -8.77
C GLU A 88 -18.60 -5.57 -8.23
N ASP A 89 -18.71 -5.83 -6.92
CA ASP A 89 -19.94 -6.30 -6.28
C ASP A 89 -20.55 -5.28 -5.30
N GLY A 90 -19.90 -4.12 -5.14
CA GLY A 90 -20.39 -3.04 -4.28
C GLY A 90 -20.51 -3.42 -2.80
N ALA A 91 -19.81 -4.47 -2.36
CA ALA A 91 -19.86 -4.93 -0.97
C ALA A 91 -19.47 -3.79 0.01
N ALA A 92 -20.02 -3.84 1.22
CA ALA A 92 -19.58 -2.92 2.27
C ALA A 92 -18.08 -3.14 2.57
N PRO A 93 -17.32 -2.08 2.91
CA PRO A 93 -15.93 -2.22 3.32
C PRO A 93 -15.82 -3.18 4.52
N SER A 94 -14.90 -4.13 4.45
CA SER A 94 -14.57 -5.04 5.54
C SER A 94 -13.09 -4.94 5.89
N ARG A 95 -12.70 -5.46 7.06
CA ARG A 95 -11.28 -5.51 7.42
C ARG A 95 -10.54 -6.46 6.48
N VAL A 96 -9.46 -5.98 5.87
CA VAL A 96 -8.61 -6.76 4.94
C VAL A 96 -7.16 -6.79 5.39
N GLY A 97 -6.81 -6.20 6.53
CA GLY A 97 -5.43 -6.17 6.96
C GLY A 97 -5.22 -5.78 8.42
N ALA A 98 -3.96 -5.82 8.81
CA ALA A 98 -3.48 -5.30 10.08
C ALA A 98 -2.08 -4.69 9.91
N MET A 99 -1.78 -3.74 10.78
CA MET A 99 -0.46 -3.12 10.88
C MET A 99 -0.30 -2.66 12.33
N ASN A 100 0.93 -2.55 12.79
CA ASN A 100 1.28 -1.80 13.99
C ASN A 100 2.13 -0.58 13.58
N SER A 101 2.07 0.48 14.38
CA SER A 101 2.85 1.71 14.11
C SER A 101 4.36 1.48 14.15
N ASP A 102 4.79 0.40 14.81
CA ASP A 102 6.19 0.18 15.16
C ASP A 102 6.92 -0.79 14.20
N ASN A 103 6.21 -1.45 13.27
CA ASN A 103 6.84 -2.27 12.23
C ASN A 103 6.73 -1.65 10.84
N PHE A 104 7.62 -2.11 9.97
CA PHE A 104 7.51 -1.93 8.54
C PHE A 104 6.64 -3.02 7.94
N GLY A 105 5.64 -2.59 7.18
CA GLY A 105 4.72 -3.44 6.46
C GLY A 105 3.39 -3.62 7.17
N SER A 106 2.37 -3.85 6.35
CA SER A 106 1.05 -4.29 6.77
C SER A 106 0.84 -5.73 6.33
N SER A 107 0.08 -6.50 7.11
CA SER A 107 -0.57 -7.68 6.58
C SER A 107 -1.80 -7.27 5.77
N ILE A 108 -2.01 -7.93 4.64
CA ILE A 108 -3.19 -7.75 3.81
C ILE A 108 -3.66 -9.10 3.28
N GLU A 109 -4.96 -9.33 3.29
CA GLU A 109 -5.60 -10.55 2.83
C GLU A 109 -6.92 -10.21 2.15
N PHE A 110 -7.09 -10.69 0.93
CA PHE A 110 -8.30 -10.51 0.16
C PHE A 110 -9.05 -11.83 0.06
N ALA A 111 -10.38 -11.79 0.27
CA ALA A 111 -11.22 -12.97 0.21
C ALA A 111 -11.26 -13.61 -1.20
N ARG A 112 -11.05 -12.81 -2.24
CA ARG A 112 -11.11 -13.23 -3.66
C ARG A 112 -10.44 -12.21 -4.57
N ALA A 113 -10.06 -12.65 -5.77
CA ALA A 113 -9.61 -11.77 -6.85
C ALA A 113 -10.67 -10.73 -7.26
N GLY A 114 -10.20 -9.64 -7.88
CA GLY A 114 -11.04 -8.54 -8.36
C GLY A 114 -10.43 -7.17 -8.13
N CYS A 115 -11.20 -6.14 -8.43
CA CYS A 115 -10.81 -4.76 -8.11
C CYS A 115 -11.17 -4.38 -6.67
N TRP A 116 -10.19 -3.91 -5.90
CA TRP A 116 -10.36 -3.54 -4.50
C TRP A 116 -9.93 -2.09 -4.26
N GLU A 117 -10.82 -1.30 -3.69
CA GLU A 117 -10.46 -0.04 -3.03
C GLU A 117 -10.08 -0.35 -1.59
N VAL A 118 -8.89 0.07 -1.18
CA VAL A 118 -8.32 -0.17 0.13
C VAL A 118 -8.16 1.18 0.84
N THR A 119 -8.58 1.23 2.10
CA THR A 119 -8.40 2.40 2.97
C THR A 119 -7.53 2.02 4.15
N TYR A 120 -6.42 2.72 4.31
CA TYR A 120 -5.64 2.74 5.53
C TYR A 120 -6.05 3.99 6.30
N ASP A 121 -6.83 3.82 7.36
CA ASP A 121 -7.12 4.90 8.29
C ASP A 121 -6.09 4.86 9.41
N PHE A 122 -5.23 5.89 9.48
CA PHE A 122 -4.21 5.99 10.51
C PHE A 122 -4.47 7.22 11.36
N ALA A 123 -4.82 7.03 12.64
CA ALA A 123 -5.15 8.12 13.55
C ALA A 123 -6.18 9.12 12.99
N GLY A 124 -7.14 8.66 12.18
CA GLY A 124 -8.16 9.50 11.54
C GLY A 124 -7.74 10.15 10.22
N GLU A 125 -6.54 9.86 9.71
CA GLU A 125 -6.03 10.32 8.41
C GLU A 125 -6.13 9.19 7.36
N PRO A 126 -7.18 9.17 6.52
CA PRO A 126 -7.38 8.10 5.56
C PRO A 126 -6.44 8.24 4.35
N LEU A 127 -5.76 7.16 4.02
CA LEU A 127 -5.06 6.95 2.75
C LEU A 127 -5.81 5.91 1.93
N ARG A 128 -6.33 6.30 0.76
CA ARG A 128 -7.12 5.42 -0.12
C ARG A 128 -6.39 5.12 -1.42
N PHE A 129 -6.44 3.88 -1.86
CA PHE A 129 -5.89 3.45 -3.15
C PHE A 129 -6.61 2.21 -3.68
N THR A 130 -6.47 1.95 -4.97
CA THR A 130 -7.08 0.81 -5.66
C THR A 130 -6.03 -0.18 -6.09
N LEU A 131 -6.31 -1.48 -5.93
CA LEU A 131 -5.48 -2.59 -6.38
C LEU A 131 -6.28 -3.52 -7.29
N ARG A 132 -5.60 -4.08 -8.31
CA ARG A 132 -6.09 -5.25 -9.04
C ARG A 132 -5.56 -6.50 -8.34
N VAL A 133 -6.44 -7.26 -7.68
CA VAL A 133 -6.07 -8.49 -6.97
C VAL A 133 -6.28 -9.70 -7.88
N VAL A 134 -5.27 -10.57 -7.99
CA VAL A 134 -5.26 -11.77 -8.84
C VAL A 134 -4.84 -13.01 -8.03
N ASP A 135 -5.23 -14.21 -8.46
CA ASP A 135 -4.97 -15.47 -7.73
C ASP A 135 -3.60 -16.13 -8.02
N THR A 136 -2.67 -15.46 -8.72
CA THR A 136 -1.37 -16.05 -9.14
C THR A 136 -0.41 -16.39 -8.02
#